data_AF-A0AAE3KQJ2-F1
#
_entry.id   AF-A0AAE3KQJ2-F1
#
_cell.length_a   1.000
_cell.length_b   1.000
_cell.length_c   1.000
_cell.angle_alpha   90.00
_cell.angle_beta   90.00
_cell.angle_gamma   90.00
#
_symmetry.space_group_name_H-M   'P 1'
#
loop_
_entity.id
_entity.type
_entity.pdbx_description
1 polymer ?
#
loop_
_entity_poly.entity_id
_entity_poly.type
_entity_poly.pdbx_seq_one_letter_code
_entity_poly.pdbx_strand_id
1 'polypeptide(L)'
;MSNYVLVLDPNKQPLDPVHPSTARLLLNQQKAAVFRRFPFTIILKVANSNGPTQPIQLKIDPGIKITGMALVQNDKVIWAGELQHRGSQIAV
;
A
#
# COMPACT_ATOMS: atom_id res chain seq x y z
N MET A 1 7.54 -2.73 10.76
CA MET A 1 6.09 -2.68 10.46
C MET A 1 5.85 -1.51 9.50
N SER A 2 5.02 -1.68 8.47
CA SER A 2 4.64 -0.58 7.56
C SER A 2 4.06 0.58 8.36
N ASN A 3 4.62 1.79 8.22
CA ASN A 3 4.18 2.97 8.98
C ASN A 3 2.89 3.60 8.41
N TYR A 4 2.35 3.04 7.33
CA TYR A 4 1.20 3.56 6.62
C TYR A 4 0.29 2.43 6.11
N VAL A 5 -0.98 2.79 5.89
CA VAL A 5 -2.04 1.97 5.30
C VAL A 5 -2.41 2.57 3.95
N LEU A 6 -2.45 1.72 2.93
CA LEU A 6 -2.88 2.13 1.59
C LEU A 6 -4.39 2.34 1.57
N VAL A 7 -4.84 3.37 0.86
CA VAL A 7 -6.26 3.76 0.82
C VAL A 7 -6.72 3.84 -0.62
N LEU A 8 -7.91 3.29 -0.88
CA LEU A 8 -8.63 3.45 -2.14
C LEU A 8 -9.91 4.25 -1.92
N ASP A 9 -10.32 4.99 -2.94
CA ASP A 9 -11.67 5.56 -3.03
C ASP A 9 -12.70 4.46 -3.44
N PRO A 10 -14.01 4.76 -3.46
CA PRO A 10 -15.02 3.79 -3.91
C PRO A 10 -14.86 3.32 -5.37
N ASN A 11 -14.20 4.11 -6.23
CA ASN A 11 -13.90 3.77 -7.62
C ASN A 11 -12.59 2.98 -7.76
N LYS A 12 -11.98 2.57 -6.65
CA LYS A 12 -10.69 1.86 -6.56
C LYS A 12 -9.51 2.68 -7.07
N GLN A 13 -9.62 4.00 -7.08
CA GLN A 13 -8.52 4.91 -7.35
C GLN A 13 -7.67 5.08 -6.08
N PRO A 14 -6.33 5.06 -6.18
CA PRO A 14 -5.46 5.29 -5.04
C PRO A 14 -5.64 6.69 -4.45
N LEU A 15 -5.71 6.75 -3.12
CA LEU A 15 -5.62 7.97 -2.33
C LEU A 15 -4.29 7.99 -1.56
N ASP A 16 -3.98 9.12 -0.93
CA ASP A 16 -2.79 9.21 -0.09
C ASP A 16 -2.83 8.15 1.05
N PRO A 17 -1.70 7.51 1.35
CA PRO A 17 -1.60 6.58 2.45
C PRO A 17 -1.85 7.30 3.77
N VAL A 18 -2.50 6.62 4.71
CA VAL A 18 -2.78 7.18 6.03
C VAL A 18 -2.04 6.45 7.12
N HIS A 19 -1.82 7.11 8.25
CA HIS A 19 -1.28 6.45 9.44
C HIS A 19 -2.25 5.36 9.93
N PRO A 20 -1.77 4.24 10.50
CA PRO A 20 -2.62 3.17 11.02
C PRO A 20 -3.70 3.62 12.00
N SER A 21 -3.44 4.67 12.79
CA SER A 21 -4.45 5.26 13.69
C SER A 21 -5.67 5.81 12.94
N THR A 22 -5.44 6.52 11.84
CA THR A 22 -6.50 7.04 10.95
C THR A 22 -7.25 5.90 10.26
N ALA A 23 -6.53 4.90 9.76
CA ALA A 23 -7.16 3.71 9.16
C ALA A 23 -8.07 2.98 10.16
N ARG A 24 -7.60 2.79 11.41
CA ARG A 24 -8.38 2.18 12.49
C ARG A 24 -9.62 3.02 12.83
N LEU A 25 -9.50 4.33 12.89
CA LEU A 25 -10.64 5.23 13.12
C LEU A 25 -11.70 5.06 12.03
N LEU A 26 -11.29 5.08 10.75
CA LEU A 26 -12.20 4.92 9.61
C LEU A 26 -12.91 3.55 9.61
N LEU A 27 -12.18 2.48 9.95
CA LEU A 27 -12.75 1.13 10.08
C LEU A 27 -13.74 1.04 11.25
N ASN A 28 -13.37 1.57 12.43
CA ASN A 28 -14.23 1.56 13.62
C ASN A 28 -15.52 2.39 13.40
N GLN A 29 -15.41 3.52 12.71
CA GLN A 29 -16.56 4.34 12.31
C GLN A 29 -17.34 3.77 11.13
N GLN A 30 -16.97 2.58 10.63
CA GLN A 30 -17.57 1.94 9.47
C GLN A 30 -17.56 2.80 8.20
N LYS A 31 -16.66 3.78 8.09
CA LYS A 31 -16.48 4.65 6.91
C LYS A 31 -15.59 4.02 5.83
N ALA A 32 -14.85 2.99 6.20
CA ALA A 32 -14.03 2.20 5.30
C ALA A 32 -14.28 0.69 5.51
N ALA A 33 -13.80 -0.12 4.57
CA ALA A 33 -13.73 -1.57 4.67
C ALA A 33 -12.32 -2.07 4.33
N VAL A 34 -11.96 -3.26 4.78
CA VAL A 34 -10.71 -3.92 4.37
C VAL A 34 -10.86 -4.38 2.91
N PHE A 35 -10.00 -3.89 2.03
CA PHE A 35 -9.96 -4.29 0.62
C PHE A 35 -9.01 -5.47 0.40
N ARG A 36 -7.82 -5.42 0.99
CA ARG A 36 -6.80 -6.47 0.91
C ARG A 36 -6.00 -6.52 2.23
N ARG A 37 -5.57 -7.73 2.63
CA ARG A 37 -4.79 -7.93 3.86
C ARG A 37 -3.28 -7.71 3.67
N PHE A 38 -2.73 -8.02 2.51
CA PHE A 38 -1.32 -7.79 2.19
C PHE A 38 -1.09 -7.36 0.72
N PRO A 39 -0.48 -6.19 0.46
CA PRO A 39 -0.28 -5.12 1.45
C PRO A 39 -1.63 -4.72 2.07
N PHE A 40 -1.62 -4.28 3.32
CA PHE A 40 -2.85 -3.93 4.02
C PHE A 40 -3.45 -2.66 3.38
N THR A 41 -4.64 -2.80 2.83
CA THR A 41 -5.32 -1.76 2.06
C THR A 41 -6.77 -1.64 2.53
N ILE A 42 -7.22 -0.42 2.79
CA ILE A 42 -8.62 -0.11 3.06
C ILE A 42 -9.24 0.62 1.86
N ILE A 43 -10.56 0.49 1.71
CA ILE A 43 -11.35 1.22 0.73
C ILE A 43 -12.40 2.06 1.45
N LEU A 44 -12.52 3.33 1.08
CA LEU A 44 -13.55 4.23 1.61
C LEU A 44 -14.93 3.83 1.05
N LYS A 45 -15.97 3.93 1.86
CA LYS A 45 -17.35 3.62 1.43
C LYS A 45 -18.03 4.77 0.68
N VAL A 46 -17.57 5.99 0.93
CA VAL A 46 -18.12 7.20 0.31
C VAL A 46 -16.96 7.97 -0.29
N ALA A 47 -17.19 8.57 -1.46
CA ALA A 47 -16.21 9.42 -2.10
C ALA A 47 -15.96 10.63 -1.21
N ASN A 48 -14.71 10.81 -0.82
CA ASN A 48 -14.30 12.05 -0.16
C ASN A 48 -13.86 13.02 -1.24
N SER A 49 -14.20 14.30 -1.11
CA SER A 49 -13.64 15.37 -1.95
C SER A 49 -12.18 15.61 -1.55
N ASN A 50 -11.30 14.65 -1.81
CA ASN A 50 -9.89 14.81 -1.54
C ASN A 50 -9.24 15.53 -2.74
N GLY A 51 -8.35 16.46 -2.42
CA GLY A 51 -7.50 17.13 -3.40
C GLY A 51 -6.51 16.17 -4.07
N PRO A 52 -5.61 16.70 -4.91
CA PRO A 52 -4.64 15.87 -5.64
C PRO A 52 -3.80 15.02 -4.68
N THR A 53 -3.58 13.75 -5.04
CA THR A 53 -2.70 12.85 -4.30
C THR A 53 -1.25 13.24 -4.50
N GLN A 54 -0.43 13.02 -3.48
CA GLN A 54 1.00 13.27 -3.59
C GLN A 54 1.66 12.11 -4.34
N PRO A 55 2.61 12.37 -5.26
CA PRO A 55 3.25 11.32 -6.04
C PRO A 55 4.01 10.35 -5.14
N ILE A 56 3.86 9.05 -5.42
CA ILE A 56 4.57 7.97 -4.73
C ILE A 56 5.57 7.37 -5.71
N GLN A 57 6.82 7.26 -5.28
CA GLN A 57 7.89 6.63 -6.05
C GLN A 57 7.99 5.15 -5.69
N LEU A 58 8.08 4.29 -6.71
CA LEU A 58 8.44 2.90 -6.56
C LEU A 58 9.96 2.76 -6.70
N LYS A 59 10.61 2.20 -5.68
CA LYS A 59 12.03 1.80 -5.73
C LYS A 59 12.11 0.28 -5.77
N ILE A 60 12.95 -0.23 -6.66
CA ILE A 60 13.15 -1.68 -6.89
C ILE A 60 14.64 -1.97 -6.74
N ASP A 61 14.96 -2.97 -5.93
CA ASP A 61 16.31 -3.49 -5.73
C ASP A 61 16.36 -4.95 -6.20
N PRO A 62 16.79 -5.22 -7.44
CA PRO A 62 16.75 -6.55 -8.02
C PRO A 62 17.88 -7.44 -7.47
N GLY A 63 17.54 -8.67 -7.08
CA GLY A 63 18.52 -9.69 -6.67
C GLY A 63 18.28 -11.03 -7.36
N ILE A 64 19.20 -11.99 -7.19
CA ILE A 64 19.12 -13.30 -7.88
C ILE A 64 17.92 -14.13 -7.37
N LYS A 65 17.72 -14.18 -6.05
CA LYS A 65 16.65 -14.98 -5.41
C LYS A 65 15.49 -14.13 -4.89
N ILE A 66 15.72 -12.86 -4.60
CA ILE A 66 14.78 -11.96 -3.97
C ILE A 66 14.94 -10.59 -4.62
N THR A 67 13.83 -9.94 -4.96
CA THR A 67 13.78 -8.52 -5.34
C THR A 67 13.16 -7.72 -4.21
N GLY A 68 13.87 -6.72 -3.69
CA GLY A 68 13.34 -5.76 -2.74
C GLY A 68 12.49 -4.69 -3.44
N MET A 69 11.41 -4.27 -2.81
CA MET A 69 10.53 -3.22 -3.32
C MET A 69 10.13 -2.27 -2.20
N ALA A 70 10.12 -0.96 -2.49
CA ALA A 70 9.66 0.05 -1.55
C ALA A 70 8.81 1.13 -2.25
N LEU A 71 7.75 1.56 -1.57
CA LEU A 71 6.99 2.75 -1.92
C LEU A 71 7.48 3.92 -1.06
N VAL A 72 7.88 5.01 -1.71
CA VAL A 72 8.44 6.20 -1.04
C VAL A 72 7.63 7.43 -1.40
N GLN A 73 7.26 8.23 -0.40
CA GLN A 73 6.56 9.50 -0.57
C GLN A 73 7.22 10.53 0.35
N ASN A 74 7.64 11.69 -0.18
CA ASN A 74 8.34 12.74 0.57
C ASN A 74 9.52 12.20 1.40
N ASP A 75 10.41 11.42 0.77
CA ASP A 75 11.57 10.75 1.39
C ASP A 75 11.25 9.79 2.54
N LYS A 76 9.98 9.44 2.74
CA LYS A 76 9.54 8.46 3.74
C LYS A 76 9.11 7.17 3.07
N VAL A 77 9.53 6.05 3.63
CA VAL A 77 9.07 4.72 3.21
C VAL A 77 7.65 4.50 3.71
N ILE A 78 6.70 4.38 2.79
CA ILE A 78 5.28 4.11 3.05
C ILE A 78 5.05 2.62 3.24
N TRP A 79 5.67 1.81 2.39
CA TRP A 79 5.57 0.35 2.40
C TRP A 79 6.86 -0.24 1.85
N ALA A 80 7.23 -1.42 2.33
CA ALA A 80 8.32 -2.20 1.77
C ALA A 80 7.96 -3.69 1.81
N GLY A 81 8.48 -4.44 0.86
CA GLY A 81 8.31 -5.88 0.77
C GLY A 81 9.34 -6.52 -0.14
N GLU A 82 9.36 -7.85 -0.09
CA GLU A 82 10.28 -8.67 -0.86
C GLU A 82 9.48 -9.58 -1.78
N LEU A 83 9.91 -9.68 -3.03
CA LEU A 83 9.42 -10.64 -4.01
C LEU A 83 10.41 -11.79 -4.09
N GLN A 84 10.03 -12.97 -3.58
CA GLN A 84 10.84 -14.17 -3.71
C GLN A 84 10.70 -14.77 -5.11
N HIS A 85 11.82 -14.97 -5.78
CA HIS A 85 11.88 -15.55 -7.11
C HIS A 85 11.69 -17.07 -7.04
N ARG A 86 10.96 -17.64 -8.02
CA ARG A 86 10.77 -19.08 -8.15
C ARG A 86 11.61 -19.71 -9.26
N GLY A 87 12.49 -18.94 -9.93
CA GLY A 87 13.29 -19.43 -11.05
C GLY A 87 14.17 -20.64 -10.69
N SER A 88 14.75 -20.68 -9.49
CA SER A 88 15.53 -21.84 -9.03
C SER A 88 14.67 -23.04 -8.57
N GLN A 89 13.35 -22.88 -8.48
CA GLN A 89 12.40 -23.93 -8.11
C GLN A 89 11.71 -24.56 -9.33
N ILE A 90 11.89 -23.96 -10.50
CA ILE A 90 11.36 -24.46 -11.77
C ILE A 90 12.52 -25.10 -12.51
N ALA A 91 12.64 -26.42 -12.43
CA ALA A 91 13.52 -27.18 -13.33
C ALA A 91 12.85 -27.20 -14.71
N VAL A 92 13.50 -26.57 -15.69
CA VAL A 92 13.17 -26.73 -17.11
C VAL A 92 14.10 -27.78 -17.69
#